data_AF-A0AA86JHB6-F1
#
_entry.id   AF-A0AA86JHB6-F1
#
_cell.length_a   1.000
_cell.length_b   1.000
_cell.length_c   1.000
_cell.angle_alpha   90.00
_cell.angle_beta   90.00
_cell.angle_gamma   90.00
#
_symmetry.space_group_name_H-M   'P 1'
#
loop_
_entity.id
_entity.type
_entity.pdbx_description
1 polymer ?
#
loop_
_entity_poly.entity_id
_entity_poly.type
_entity_poly.pdbx_seq_one_letter_code
_entity_poly.pdbx_strand_id
1 'polypeptide(L)'
;MSSLKRRIENIKIDDKDYVMAFDMTSIDMFQDLTGSSVLRSVYSLNRLEDKTVLAFIASTLRPKEDIENPIGKQLYEGEYDLLKLMIMFIPTLVKLINEGFPTSNKKVKKKKSMKNQ
;
A
#
# COMPACT_ATOMS: atom_id res chain seq x y z
N MET A 1 4.83 1.01 -18.56
CA MET A 1 4.48 -0.26 -17.89
C MET A 1 5.05 -0.21 -16.48
N SER A 2 4.23 0.13 -15.48
CA SER A 2 4.66 0.11 -14.07
C SER A 2 5.03 -1.32 -13.68
N SER A 3 6.18 -1.48 -13.02
CA SER A 3 6.64 -2.78 -12.48
C SER A 3 5.99 -3.13 -11.15
N LEU A 4 5.14 -2.24 -10.62
CA LEU A 4 4.42 -2.42 -9.37
C LEU A 4 3.30 -3.45 -9.56
N LYS A 5 3.24 -4.46 -8.69
CA LYS A 5 2.16 -5.45 -8.70
C LYS A 5 1.08 -4.97 -7.74
N ARG A 6 -0.18 -4.89 -8.21
CA ARG A 6 -1.31 -4.65 -7.32
C ARG A 6 -1.37 -5.76 -6.26
N ARG A 7 -1.40 -5.34 -5.00
CA ARG A 7 -1.62 -6.21 -3.84
C ARG A 7 -2.92 -5.82 -3.18
N ILE A 8 -3.69 -6.81 -2.75
CA ILE A 8 -5.00 -6.62 -2.13
C ILE A 8 -5.09 -7.56 -0.95
N GLU A 9 -5.50 -7.01 0.19
CA GLU A 9 -5.84 -7.76 1.40
C GLU A 9 -7.27 -7.41 1.81
N ASN A 10 -8.10 -8.44 2.01
CA ASN A 10 -9.45 -8.24 2.52
C ASN A 10 -9.38 -7.98 4.02
N ILE A 11 -10.12 -6.98 4.49
CA ILE A 11 -10.14 -6.58 5.89
C ILE A 11 -11.57 -6.23 6.30
N LYS A 12 -11.83 -6.26 7.60
CA LYS A 12 -13.11 -5.86 8.17
C LYS A 12 -12.86 -4.74 9.18
N ILE A 13 -13.64 -3.67 9.10
CA ILE A 13 -13.68 -2.60 10.09
C ILE A 13 -15.08 -2.63 10.67
N ASP A 14 -15.18 -3.04 11.95
CA ASP A 14 -16.47 -3.28 12.59
C ASP A 14 -17.32 -4.28 11.78
N ASP A 15 -18.47 -3.85 11.26
CA ASP A 15 -19.36 -4.67 10.43
C ASP A 15 -19.32 -4.36 8.94
N LYS A 16 -18.38 -3.51 8.52
CA LYS A 16 -18.21 -3.12 7.13
C LYS A 16 -17.00 -3.83 6.51
N ASP A 17 -17.19 -4.27 5.28
CA ASP A 17 -16.17 -4.93 4.48
C ASP A 17 -15.32 -3.90 3.73
N TYR A 18 -14.01 -4.06 3.83
CA TYR A 18 -13.03 -3.22 3.14
C TYR A 18 -11.96 -4.07 2.45
N VAL A 19 -11.19 -3.42 1.59
CA VAL A 19 -9.92 -3.94 1.09
C VAL A 19 -8.82 -2.92 1.36
N MET A 20 -7.62 -3.41 1.68
CA MET A 20 -6.41 -2.61 1.57
C MET A 20 -5.70 -3.01 0.29
N ALA A 21 -5.55 -2.06 -0.63
CA ALA A 21 -4.84 -2.27 -1.88
C ALA A 21 -3.62 -1.36 -1.98
N PHE A 22 -2.53 -1.89 -2.54
CA PHE A 22 -1.34 -1.11 -2.87
C PHE A 22 -1.02 -1.27 -4.36
N ASP A 23 -1.16 -0.17 -5.09
CA ASP A 23 -0.99 -0.02 -6.53
C ASP A 23 -0.62 1.43 -6.90
N MET A 24 -0.58 1.77 -8.19
CA MET A 24 -0.28 3.15 -8.61
C MET A 24 -1.30 4.16 -8.10
N THR A 25 -2.60 3.83 -8.08
CA THR A 25 -3.65 4.70 -7.51
C THR A 25 -3.35 5.04 -6.05
N SER A 26 -2.84 4.06 -5.30
CA SER A 26 -2.47 4.24 -3.90
C SER A 26 -1.24 5.14 -3.72
N ILE A 27 -0.30 5.09 -4.67
CA ILE A 27 0.88 5.95 -4.71
C ILE A 27 0.49 7.39 -5.05
N ASP A 28 -0.35 7.56 -6.07
CA ASP A 28 -0.80 8.87 -6.54
C ASP A 28 -1.61 9.57 -5.42
N MET A 29 -2.58 8.86 -4.82
CA MET A 29 -3.34 9.37 -3.68
C MET A 29 -2.44 9.73 -2.48
N PHE A 30 -1.46 8.89 -2.15
CA PHE A 30 -0.52 9.19 -1.07
C PHE A 30 0.26 10.49 -1.35
N GLN A 31 0.75 10.65 -2.58
CA GLN A 31 1.49 11.83 -2.99
C GLN A 31 0.60 13.08 -2.97
N ASP A 32 -0.66 12.98 -3.39
CA ASP A 32 -1.63 14.07 -3.33
C ASP A 32 -1.96 14.50 -1.89
N LEU A 33 -2.02 13.54 -0.96
CA LEU A 33 -2.30 13.81 0.46
C LEU A 33 -1.11 14.45 1.18
N THR A 34 0.12 14.10 0.81
CA THR A 34 1.33 14.39 1.61
C THR A 34 2.32 15.32 0.94
N GLY A 35 2.21 15.52 -0.38
CA GLY A 35 3.24 16.16 -1.19
C GLY A 35 4.58 15.40 -1.22
N SER A 36 4.61 14.17 -0.73
CA SER A 36 5.84 13.39 -0.51
C SER A 36 5.85 12.11 -1.34
N SER A 37 7.05 11.68 -1.75
CA SER A 37 7.19 10.40 -2.43
C SER A 37 7.02 9.23 -1.47
N VAL A 38 6.41 8.15 -1.97
CA VAL A 38 6.21 6.92 -1.17
C VAL A 38 7.53 6.34 -0.66
N LEU A 39 8.56 6.25 -1.52
CA LEU A 39 9.86 5.67 -1.14
C LEU A 39 10.52 6.41 0.02
N ARG A 40 10.44 7.74 0.04
CA ARG A 40 10.96 8.55 1.16
C ARG A 40 10.16 8.28 2.44
N SER A 41 8.86 8.08 2.30
CA SER A 41 7.92 7.93 3.41
C SER A 41 7.91 6.53 4.03
N VAL A 42 8.42 5.50 3.35
CA VAL A 42 8.62 4.16 3.93
C VAL A 42 9.52 4.19 5.17
N TYR A 43 10.52 5.08 5.21
CA TYR A 43 11.36 5.25 6.40
C TYR A 43 10.56 5.79 7.60
N SER A 44 9.68 6.77 7.36
CA SER A 44 8.79 7.32 8.38
C SER A 44 7.72 6.33 8.83
N LEU A 45 7.23 5.46 7.93
CA LEU A 45 6.33 4.37 8.26
C LEU A 45 6.97 3.39 9.27
N ASN A 46 8.25 3.04 9.08
CA ASN A 46 8.97 2.16 10.02
C ASN A 46 9.17 2.80 11.41
N ARG A 47 9.11 4.13 11.51
CA ARG A 47 9.16 4.88 12.77
C ARG A 47 7.77 5.12 13.37
N LEU A 48 6.72 4.58 12.75
CA LEU A 48 5.32 4.75 13.12
C LEU A 48 4.92 6.24 13.24
N GLU A 49 5.49 7.10 12.40
CA GLU A 49 5.07 8.51 12.39
C GLU A 49 3.59 8.61 11.96
N ASP A 50 2.79 9.15 12.88
CA ASP A 50 1.33 9.20 12.84
C ASP A 50 0.76 9.66 11.49
N LYS A 51 1.18 10.83 11.01
CA LYS A 51 0.71 11.41 9.74
C LYS A 51 1.05 10.53 8.55
N THR A 52 2.20 9.88 8.58
CA THR A 52 2.64 8.99 7.50
C THR A 52 1.82 7.70 7.50
N VAL A 53 1.63 7.08 8.67
CA VAL A 53 0.80 5.88 8.81
C VAL A 53 -0.62 6.18 8.33
N LEU A 54 -1.24 7.27 8.81
CA LEU A 54 -2.60 7.65 8.42
C LEU A 54 -2.71 7.95 6.93
N ALA A 55 -1.72 8.63 6.33
CA ALA A 55 -1.70 8.85 4.89
C ALA A 55 -1.63 7.54 4.10
N PHE A 56 -0.86 6.55 4.56
CA PHE A 56 -0.83 5.22 3.96
C PHE A 56 -2.15 4.47 4.13
N ILE A 57 -2.82 4.58 5.28
CA ILE A 57 -4.17 4.02 5.46
C ILE A 57 -5.14 4.66 4.47
N ALA A 58 -5.18 6.00 4.43
CA ALA A 58 -6.06 6.76 3.55
C ALA A 58 -5.87 6.40 2.07
N SER A 59 -4.62 6.17 1.64
CA SER A 59 -4.31 5.89 0.25
C SER A 59 -4.47 4.44 -0.16
N THR A 60 -4.61 3.51 0.79
CA THR A 60 -4.71 2.07 0.51
C THR A 60 -6.06 1.47 0.89
N LEU A 61 -6.75 2.02 1.89
CA LEU A 61 -8.05 1.56 2.36
C LEU A 61 -9.16 1.93 1.37
N ARG A 62 -9.96 0.95 0.97
CA ARG A 62 -11.06 1.11 0.01
C ARG A 62 -12.30 0.33 0.48
N PRO A 63 -13.51 0.90 0.36
CA PRO A 63 -14.73 0.12 0.54
C PRO A 63 -14.75 -1.08 -0.42
N LYS A 64 -15.28 -2.22 -0.01
CA LYS A 64 -15.29 -3.41 -0.87
C LYS A 64 -16.21 -3.25 -2.08
N GLU A 65 -17.24 -2.41 -1.96
CA GLU A 65 -18.11 -1.99 -3.05
C GLU A 65 -17.43 -1.03 -4.05
N ASP A 66 -16.32 -0.41 -3.67
CA ASP A 66 -15.56 0.53 -4.52
C ASP A 66 -14.04 0.29 -4.41
N ILE A 67 -13.61 -0.86 -4.93
CA ILE A 67 -12.21 -1.31 -4.82
C ILE A 67 -11.21 -0.49 -5.64
N GLU A 68 -11.66 0.43 -6.49
CA GLU A 68 -10.77 1.23 -7.34
C GLU A 68 -10.41 2.57 -6.69
N ASN A 69 -11.24 3.07 -5.76
CA ASN A 69 -11.06 4.37 -5.14
C ASN A 69 -10.65 4.24 -3.65
N PRO A 70 -9.45 4.68 -3.27
CA PRO A 70 -9.09 4.86 -1.87
C PRO A 70 -9.97 5.91 -1.19
N ILE A 71 -10.27 5.72 0.09
CA ILE A 71 -11.04 6.67 0.90
C ILE A 71 -10.39 8.07 0.96
N GLY A 72 -9.05 8.13 0.85
CA GLY A 72 -8.31 9.38 0.78
C GLY A 72 -8.64 10.33 1.94
N LYS A 73 -9.03 11.57 1.62
CA LYS A 73 -9.33 12.63 2.59
C LYS A 73 -10.50 12.28 3.52
N GLN A 74 -11.43 11.42 3.09
CA GLN A 74 -12.59 11.01 3.88
C GLN A 74 -12.19 10.34 5.20
N LEU A 75 -10.98 9.75 5.27
CA LEU A 75 -10.44 9.20 6.51
C LEU A 75 -10.46 10.23 7.65
N TYR A 76 -10.24 11.51 7.35
CA TYR A 76 -10.07 12.58 8.35
C TYR A 76 -11.36 13.33 8.68
N GLU A 77 -12.50 12.95 8.11
CA GLU A 77 -13.78 13.68 8.23
C GLU A 77 -14.57 13.31 9.51
N GLY A 78 -14.02 12.44 10.35
CA GLY A 78 -14.57 12.12 11.68
C GLY A 78 -15.40 10.83 11.75
N GLU A 79 -15.56 10.10 10.64
CA GLU A 79 -16.27 8.82 10.60
C GLU A 79 -15.45 7.62 11.08
N TYR A 80 -14.15 7.81 11.32
CA TYR A 80 -13.20 6.75 11.63
C TYR A 80 -12.47 7.00 12.96
N ASP A 81 -12.32 5.95 13.75
CA ASP A 81 -11.38 5.93 14.89
C ASP A 81 -9.95 5.75 14.36
N LEU A 82 -9.26 6.89 14.15
CA LEU A 82 -7.93 6.92 13.56
C LEU A 82 -6.90 6.11 14.35
N LEU A 83 -6.95 6.14 15.68
CA LEU A 83 -6.02 5.41 16.53
C LEU A 83 -6.24 3.90 16.39
N LYS A 84 -7.50 3.46 16.42
CA LYS A 84 -7.85 2.04 16.20
C LYS A 84 -7.39 1.58 14.81
N LEU A 85 -7.62 2.36 13.77
CA LEU A 85 -7.16 2.01 12.42
C LEU A 85 -5.64 1.87 12.32
N MET A 86 -4.89 2.79 12.93
CA MET A 86 -3.43 2.70 12.98
C MET A 86 -2.97 1.39 13.62
N ILE A 87 -3.49 1.08 14.82
CA ILE A 87 -3.12 -0.13 15.56
C ILE A 87 -3.44 -1.39 14.75
N MET A 88 -4.61 -1.45 14.10
CA MET A 88 -5.03 -2.62 13.33
C MET A 88 -4.22 -2.82 12.05
N PHE A 89 -3.86 -1.74 11.33
CA PHE A 89 -3.41 -1.86 9.94
C PHE A 89 -1.93 -1.64 9.69
N ILE A 90 -1.15 -1.20 10.67
CA ILE A 90 0.32 -1.13 10.54
C ILE A 90 0.92 -2.45 10.00
N PRO A 91 0.60 -3.64 10.54
CA PRO A 91 1.17 -4.90 10.03
C PRO A 91 0.81 -5.16 8.57
N THR A 92 -0.45 -4.93 8.19
CA THR A 92 -0.97 -5.13 6.83
C THR A 92 -0.34 -4.16 5.85
N LEU A 93 -0.17 -2.88 6.22
CA LEU A 93 0.50 -1.88 5.41
C LEU A 93 1.95 -2.27 5.11
N VAL A 94 2.71 -2.66 6.13
CA VAL A 94 4.11 -3.06 5.96
C VAL A 94 4.20 -4.25 5.01
N LYS A 95 3.32 -5.25 5.15
CA LYS A 95 3.24 -6.40 4.24
C LYS A 95 2.94 -5.97 2.81
N LEU A 96 1.85 -5.23 2.59
CA LEU A 96 1.39 -4.79 1.27
C LEU A 96 2.46 -3.98 0.52
N ILE A 97 3.09 -3.04 1.21
CA ILE A 97 4.13 -2.19 0.62
C ILE A 97 5.35 -3.03 0.23
N ASN A 98 5.83 -3.90 1.13
CA ASN A 98 6.96 -4.78 0.84
C ASN A 98 6.70 -5.73 -0.32
N GLU A 99 5.48 -6.28 -0.43
CA GLU A 99 5.10 -7.22 -1.50
C GLU A 99 4.73 -6.54 -2.83
N GLY A 100 4.38 -5.26 -2.78
CA GLY A 100 4.01 -4.45 -3.94
C GLY A 100 5.22 -3.93 -4.70
N PHE A 101 6.32 -3.62 -4.00
CA PHE A 101 7.55 -3.20 -4.64
C PHE A 101 8.26 -4.35 -5.39
N PRO A 102 8.86 -4.07 -6.56
CA PRO A 102 9.64 -5.07 -7.29
C PRO A 102 10.85 -5.52 -6.46
N THR A 103 10.98 -6.82 -6.25
CA THR A 103 12.19 -7.41 -5.65
C THR A 103 13.18 -7.83 -6.73
N SER A 104 14.48 -7.71 -6.44
CA SER A 104 15.58 -8.02 -7.38
C SER A 104 15.75 -9.52 -7.68
N ASN A 105 14.88 -10.39 -7.15
CA ASN A 105 14.91 -11.84 -7.37
C ASN A 105 14.41 -12.24 -8.77
N LYS A 106 15.03 -11.69 -9.81
CA LYS A 106 15.12 -12.38 -11.10
C LYS A 106 16.06 -13.57 -10.88
N LYS A 107 15.51 -14.78 -10.75
CA LYS A 107 16.24 -15.99 -11.16
C LYS A 107 16.69 -15.75 -12.60
N VAL A 108 17.93 -15.32 -12.79
CA VAL A 108 18.55 -15.20 -14.11
C VAL A 108 18.49 -16.60 -14.68
N LYS A 109 17.56 -16.85 -15.62
CA LYS A 109 17.61 -18.05 -16.45
C LYS A 109 18.95 -17.98 -17.15
N LYS A 110 19.95 -18.73 -16.66
CA LYS A 110 21.20 -18.98 -17.38
C LYS A 110 20.77 -19.50 -18.75
N LYS A 111 20.87 -18.65 -19.78
CA LYS A 111 20.89 -19.12 -21.17
C LYS A 111 22.06 -20.10 -21.23
N LYS A 112 21.78 -21.40 -21.27
CA LYS A 112 22.78 -22.39 -21.69
C LYS A 112 23.22 -21.94 -23.09
N SER A 113 24.43 -21.38 -23.21
CA SER A 113 25.06 -21.29 -24.52
C SER A 113 25.39 -22.73 -24.90
N MET A 114 24.57 -23.33 -25.75
CA MET A 114 25.02 -24.44 -26.58
C MET A 114 26.08 -23.86 -27.50
N LYS A 115 27.35 -23.96 -27.09
CA LYS A 115 28.45 -23.96 -28.05
C LYS A 115 28.42 -25.33 -28.70
N ASN A 116 27.98 -25.38 -29.95
CA ASN A 116 28.31 -26.48 -30.84
C ASN A 116 29.82 -26.47 -31.05
N GLN A 117 30.48 -27.56 -30.67
CA GLN A 117 31.73 -28.03 -31.26
C GLN A 117 31.62 -29.55 -31.36
#